data_AF-A0A1V4WVY8-F1
#
_entry.id   AF-A0A1V4WVY8-F1
#
_cell.length_a   1.000
_cell.length_b   1.000
_cell.length_c   1.000
_cell.angle_alpha   90.00
_cell.angle_beta   90.00
_cell.angle_gamma   90.00
#
_symmetry.space_group_name_H-M   'P 1'
#
loop_
_entity.id
_entity.type
_entity.pdbx_description
1 polymer ?
#
loop_
_entity_poly.entity_id
_entity_poly.type
_entity_poly.pdbx_seq_one_letter_code
_entity_poly.pdbx_strand_id
1 'polypeptide(L)' 'MAKITVEQITEAIESGEYIGFCLGCGAEAYGVEPDARRYTCEECGAKKVYGAEELLFMTVG' A
#
# COMPACT_ATOMS: atom_id res chain seq x y z
N MET A 1 6.59 -4.56 -11.64
CA MET A 1 5.71 -3.76 -10.78
C MET A 1 4.63 -4.71 -10.30
N ALA A 2 4.37 -4.74 -8.99
CA ALA A 2 3.35 -5.64 -8.48
C ALA A 2 1.97 -5.23 -9.01
N LYS A 3 1.10 -6.22 -9.24
CA LYS A 3 -0.30 -5.98 -9.55
C LYS A 3 -1.06 -6.00 -8.23
N ILE A 4 -1.44 -4.82 -7.75
CA ILE A 4 -2.33 -4.61 -6.61
C ILE A 4 -3.66 -4.15 -7.19
N THR A 5 -4.77 -4.78 -6.80
CA THR A 5 -6.09 -4.44 -7.34
C THR A 5 -6.82 -3.43 -6.46
N VAL A 6 -7.83 -2.77 -7.02
CA VAL A 6 -8.67 -1.83 -6.26
C VAL A 6 -9.38 -2.56 -5.13
N GLU A 7 -9.81 -3.81 -5.35
CA GLU A 7 -10.47 -4.63 -4.33
C GLU A 7 -9.56 -4.87 -3.13
N GLN A 8 -8.28 -5.23 -3.35
CA GLN A 8 -7.30 -5.40 -2.27
C GLN A 8 -7.08 -4.09 -1.50
N ILE A 9 -7.05 -2.96 -2.21
CA ILE A 9 -6.90 -1.64 -1.59
C ILE A 9 -8.13 -1.31 -0.74
N THR A 10 -9.34 -1.53 -1.25
CA THR A 10 -10.58 -1.25 -0.50
C THR A 10 -10.73 -2.15 0.72
N GLU A 11 -10.40 -3.45 0.61
CA GLU A 11 -10.41 -4.36 1.76
C GLU A 11 -9.44 -3.91 2.87
N ALA A 12 -8.25 -3.44 2.49
CA ALA A 12 -7.27 -2.88 3.42
C ALA A 12 -7.73 -1.58 4.10
N ILE A 13 -8.48 -0.73 3.41
CA ILE A 13 -9.07 0.49 3.99
C ILE A 13 -10.19 0.12 4.96
N GLU A 14 -11.08 -0.80 4.54
CA GLU A 14 -12.24 -1.22 5.33
C GLU A 14 -11.85 -2.00 6.59
N SER A 15 -10.69 -2.67 6.59
CA SER A 15 -10.19 -3.37 7.78
C SER A 15 -9.82 -2.43 8.92
N GLY A 16 -9.43 -1.18 8.62
CA GLY A 16 -8.94 -0.22 9.61
C GLY A 16 -7.59 -0.60 10.24
N GLU A 17 -6.87 -1.57 9.66
CA GLU A 17 -5.62 -2.11 10.20
C GLU A 17 -4.37 -1.30 9.81
N TYR A 18 -4.54 -0.14 9.17
CA TYR A 18 -3.44 0.70 8.69
C TYR A 18 -2.49 -0.09 7.78
N ILE A 19 -3.05 -0.66 6.71
CA ILE A 19 -2.31 -1.47 5.73
C ILE A 19 -1.80 -0.58 4.59
N GLY A 20 -0.56 -0.82 4.18
CA GLY A 20 0.02 -0.30 2.95
C GLY A 20 0.51 -1.43 2.05
N PHE A 21 0.83 -1.11 0.80
CA PHE A 21 1.33 -2.08 -0.16
C PHE A 21 2.63 -1.62 -0.82
N CYS A 22 3.55 -2.56 -1.02
CA CYS A 22 4.76 -2.32 -1.79
C CYS A 22 4.47 -2.43 -3.30
N LEU A 23 4.55 -1.32 -4.04
CA LEU A 23 4.44 -1.30 -5.50
C LEU A 23 5.58 -2.06 -6.22
N GLY A 24 6.66 -2.36 -5.49
CA GLY A 24 7.80 -3.13 -5.99
C GLY A 24 7.50 -4.63 -6.09
N CYS A 25 7.18 -5.25 -4.95
CA CYS A 25 7.03 -6.71 -4.80
C CYS A 25 5.60 -7.18 -4.50
N GLY A 26 4.70 -6.29 -4.08
CA GLY A 26 3.31 -6.61 -3.77
C GLY A 26 3.05 -7.03 -2.33
N ALA A 27 4.08 -7.03 -1.47
CA ALA A 27 3.92 -7.31 -0.04
C ALA A 27 3.04 -6.26 0.63
N GLU A 28 2.20 -6.72 1.57
CA GLU A 28 1.53 -5.88 2.56
C GLU A 28 2.55 -5.37 3.58
N ALA A 29 2.28 -4.18 4.11
CA ALA A 29 2.98 -3.61 5.25
C ALA A 29 1.94 -3.13 6.26
N TYR A 30 2.18 -3.38 7.54
CA TYR A 30 1.24 -3.09 8.63
C TYR A 30 1.66 -1.83 9.40
N GLY A 31 0.68 -1.13 9.99
CA GLY A 31 0.94 0.11 10.74
C GLY A 31 1.41 1.27 9.86
N VAL A 32 1.01 1.27 8.59
CA VAL A 32 1.34 2.28 7.58
C VAL A 32 0.30 3.38 7.60
N GLU A 33 0.72 4.64 7.73
CA GLU A 33 -0.21 5.77 7.69
C GLU A 33 -0.99 5.82 6.34
N PRO A 34 -2.27 6.24 6.34
CA PRO A 34 -3.09 6.29 5.13
C PRO A 34 -2.46 7.07 3.96
N ASP A 35 -1.71 8.13 4.28
CA ASP A 35 -1.04 9.03 3.34
C ASP A 35 0.46 8.70 3.14
N ALA A 36 0.93 7.58 3.68
CA ALA A 36 2.33 7.20 3.58
C ALA A 36 2.77 7.03 2.12
N ARG A 37 3.96 7.54 1.82
CA ARG A 37 4.58 7.46 0.48
C ARG A 37 6.02 7.02 0.59
N ARG A 38 6.39 5.97 -0.17
CA ARG A 38 7.77 5.48 -0.34
C ARG A 38 8.45 5.01 0.94
N TYR A 39 7.70 4.39 1.84
CA TYR A 39 8.31 3.67 2.96
C TYR A 39 9.14 2.50 2.44
N THR A 40 10.15 2.12 3.22
CA THR A 40 11.00 0.96 2.92
C THR A 40 10.19 -0.30 3.14
N CYS A 41 10.10 -1.16 2.13
CA CYS A 41 9.52 -2.49 2.25
C CYS A 41 10.48 -3.41 3.00
N GLU A 42 9.99 -4.14 4.00
CA GLU A 42 10.81 -5.08 4.79
C GLU A 42 11.20 -6.34 3.99
N GLU A 43 10.43 -6.67 2.95
CA GLU A 43 10.55 -7.90 2.17
C GLU A 43 11.52 -7.75 1.01
N CYS A 44 11.52 -6.60 0.34
CA CYS A 44 12.38 -6.35 -0.83
C CYS A 44 13.36 -5.18 -0.68
N GLY A 45 13.30 -4.44 0.42
CA GLY A 45 14.16 -3.27 0.69
C GLY A 45 13.89 -2.04 -0.17
N ALA A 46 12.93 -2.09 -1.11
CA ALA A 46 12.61 -0.95 -1.96
C ALA A 46 11.79 0.10 -1.22
N LYS A 47 12.06 1.39 -1.47
CA LYS A 47 11.26 2.53 -0.98
C LYS A 47 9.98 2.71 -1.79
N LYS A 48 9.08 1.74 -1.70
CA LYS A 48 7.90 1.60 -2.55
C LYS A 48 6.62 1.19 -1.80
N VAL A 49 6.61 1.24 -0.47
CA VAL A 49 5.39 1.07 0.33
C VAL A 49 4.60 2.38 0.33
N TYR A 50 3.29 2.28 0.09
CA TYR A 50 2.33 3.38 0.15
C TYR A 50 1.12 2.95 0.96
N GLY A 51 0.48 3.87 1.68
CA GLY A 51 -0.78 3.63 2.37
C GLY A 51 -1.91 3.26 1.41
N ALA A 52 -2.88 2.48 1.86
CA ALA A 52 -3.97 2.02 1.01
C ALA A 52 -4.81 3.19 0.44
N GLU A 53 -5.12 4.20 1.25
CA GLU A 53 -5.87 5.39 0.82
C GLU A 53 -5.11 6.24 -0.19
N GLU A 54 -3.79 6.39 -0.01
CA GLU A 54 -2.92 7.01 -1.01
C GLU A 54 -2.94 6.24 -2.34
N LEU A 55 -2.89 4.90 -2.29
CA LEU A 55 -2.98 4.08 -3.50
C LEU A 55 -4.33 4.19 -4.19
N LEU A 56 -5.42 4.28 -3.42
CA LEU A 56 -6.75 4.53 -3.97
C LEU A 56 -6.77 5.89 -4.69
N PHE A 57 -6.26 6.94 -4.05
CA PHE A 57 -6.17 8.29 -4.63
C PHE A 57 -5.35 8.32 -5.92
N MET A 58 -4.21 7.61 -5.96
CA MET A 58 -3.36 7.49 -7.15
C MET A 58 -4.03 6.69 -8.30
N THR A 59 -5.00 5.83 -8.00
CA THR A 59 -5.67 4.97 -9.00
C THR A 59 -6.91 5.63 -9.59
N VAL A 60 -7.57 6.53 -8.86
CA VAL A 60 -8.77 7.25 -9.31
C VAL A 60 -8.51 8.71 -9.70
N GLY A 61 -7.27 9.19 -9.57
CA GLY A 61 -6.83 10.56 -9.87
C GLY A 61 -6.25 10.78 -11.27
#